data_AF-A0A969T4L4-F1
#
_entry.id   AF-A0A969T4L4-F1
#
_cell.length_a   1.000
_cell.length_b   1.000
_cell.length_c   1.000
_cell.angle_alpha   90.00
_cell.angle_beta   90.00
_cell.angle_gamma   90.00
#
_symmetry.space_group_name_H-M   'P 1'
#
loop_
_entity.id
_entity.type
_entity.pdbx_description
1 polymer ?
#
loop_
_entity_poly.entity_id
_entity_poly.type
_entity_poly.pdbx_seq_one_letter_code
_entity_poly.pdbx_strand_id
1 'polypeptide(L)'
;MKTIAKYNLIVFILIFFANYRVVSQEYIFKQFSTKDGLPSSQIFHVFEDSKGYIWFATDYGVSRYNGYEFINFDVNDGLVETSISEIYEDHTGKIWFIGINGSLAYYENDQILPYEYNDNLSELLPDNHVYLKSNFYVDENENIYISIISYDLYKIDKLGKITEFKNTALSRNTLSVYNLGNGAHISSIKSRNVKTTEKPFNLLLNKTFETEVMIELPVQEISYPQHTFEKFINDSSFWFSSGNNVFFLQNNKLIKTYSFENEIVWMSFNSEYELNICLRNNGVLLYNVKDEQIVLKSHHLKEFTVTSVLYDNQGSYWFTTLNNGVFKLSSEKYQKIGRETGSLSKTINCIETVNDTLYFGCNEPGVGITLQGKIDYLSTPGVNQILPSAILYEKSQNQLVIATNNFLYLLKNNQISVVKKSMASAPAHMGNHFNATCLISDNNGGYWVGGGIGFFHVRYNKVVFDSDVNKNFKVRVNALFLDNHNTLWLGCNDGLRKFKDGELTHFGKDFDELNARILDIKQYNQALILATKGKGILLFDGKSIVKYQKKTV
;
A
#
# COMPACT_ATOMS: atom_id res chain seq x y z
N MET A 1 43.95 -21.47 -32.47
CA MET A 1 42.90 -22.32 -31.87
C MET A 1 42.59 -22.03 -30.40
N LYS A 2 43.55 -21.65 -29.54
CA LYS A 2 43.28 -21.37 -28.10
C LYS A 2 42.51 -20.06 -27.80
N THR A 3 42.47 -19.09 -28.72
CA THR A 3 41.81 -17.80 -28.52
C THR A 3 40.30 -17.84 -28.75
N ILE A 4 39.81 -18.67 -29.69
CA ILE A 4 38.37 -18.81 -30.01
C ILE A 4 37.61 -19.50 -28.89
N ALA A 5 38.23 -20.45 -28.18
CA ALA A 5 37.61 -21.14 -27.04
C ALA A 5 37.34 -20.21 -25.84
N LYS A 6 38.14 -19.14 -25.66
CA LYS A 6 37.98 -18.17 -24.56
C LYS A 6 36.78 -17.25 -24.76
N TYR A 7 36.51 -16.84 -26.00
CA TYR A 7 35.33 -16.03 -26.35
C TYR A 7 34.03 -16.85 -26.27
N ASN A 8 34.06 -18.13 -26.67
CA ASN A 8 32.89 -19.00 -26.53
C ASN A 8 32.51 -19.24 -25.07
N LEU A 9 33.48 -19.34 -24.15
CA LEU A 9 33.20 -19.50 -22.71
C LEU A 9 32.55 -18.23 -22.10
N ILE A 10 33.00 -17.04 -22.51
CA ILE A 10 32.44 -15.76 -22.05
C ILE A 10 31.03 -15.54 -22.59
N VAL A 11 30.77 -15.90 -23.85
CA VAL A 11 29.42 -15.85 -24.44
C VAL A 11 28.49 -16.88 -23.77
N PHE A 12 28.98 -18.07 -23.43
CA PHE A 12 28.21 -19.08 -22.70
C PHE A 12 27.86 -18.63 -21.27
N ILE A 13 28.78 -17.94 -20.59
CA ILE A 13 28.53 -17.34 -19.27
C ILE A 13 27.52 -16.19 -19.38
N LEU A 14 27.64 -15.32 -20.38
CA LEU A 14 26.69 -14.22 -20.62
C LEU A 14 25.27 -14.72 -20.95
N ILE A 15 25.12 -15.84 -21.67
CA ILE A 15 23.81 -16.45 -21.94
C ILE A 15 23.22 -17.12 -20.68
N PHE A 16 24.07 -17.63 -19.77
CA PHE A 16 23.63 -18.13 -18.46
C PHE A 16 23.21 -17.02 -17.49
N PHE A 17 23.81 -15.82 -17.60
CA PHE A 17 23.38 -14.63 -16.84
C PHE A 17 22.28 -13.80 -17.55
N ALA A 18 22.05 -13.97 -18.85
CA ALA A 18 20.99 -13.27 -19.59
C ALA A 18 19.57 -13.80 -19.33
N ASN A 19 19.43 -14.88 -18.54
CA ASN A 19 18.13 -15.45 -18.15
C ASN A 19 17.74 -15.14 -16.70
N TYR A 20 18.35 -14.14 -16.06
CA TYR A 20 17.77 -13.57 -14.85
C TYR A 20 16.64 -12.63 -15.24
N ARG A 21 15.43 -13.18 -15.36
CA ARG A 21 14.23 -12.37 -15.26
C ARG A 21 14.17 -11.78 -13.86
N VAL A 22 14.36 -10.46 -13.78
CA VAL A 22 14.04 -9.69 -12.59
C VAL A 22 12.55 -9.89 -12.33
N VAL A 23 12.23 -10.41 -11.15
CA VAL A 23 10.85 -10.67 -10.74
C VAL A 23 10.18 -9.34 -10.45
N SER A 24 9.03 -9.09 -11.07
CA SER A 24 8.15 -8.00 -10.66
C SER A 24 7.44 -8.41 -9.38
N GLN A 25 7.79 -7.80 -8.25
CA GLN A 25 7.01 -7.89 -7.02
C GLN A 25 5.70 -7.09 -7.24
N GLU A 26 4.55 -7.72 -7.04
CA GLU A 26 3.27 -7.02 -7.07
C GLU A 26 2.96 -6.49 -5.67
N TYR A 27 2.94 -5.17 -5.55
CA TYR A 27 2.48 -4.47 -4.36
C TYR A 27 0.96 -4.64 -4.21
N ILE A 28 0.50 -4.74 -2.95
CA ILE A 28 -0.93 -4.83 -2.66
C ILE A 28 -1.47 -3.42 -2.52
N PHE A 29 -2.20 -2.97 -3.54
CA PHE A 29 -2.95 -1.73 -3.50
C PHE A 29 -4.38 -1.99 -3.03
N LYS A 30 -4.86 -1.17 -2.10
CA LYS A 30 -6.28 -1.02 -1.86
C LYS A 30 -6.80 0.08 -2.79
N GLN A 31 -7.74 -0.26 -3.66
CA GLN A 31 -8.42 0.72 -4.50
C GLN A 31 -9.68 1.22 -3.79
N PHE A 32 -9.89 2.53 -3.82
CA PHE A 32 -11.12 3.19 -3.43
C PHE A 32 -11.78 3.78 -4.67
N SER A 33 -13.08 3.57 -4.78
CA SER A 33 -13.91 3.99 -5.90
C SER A 33 -15.21 4.63 -5.40
N THR A 34 -16.10 5.00 -6.31
CA THR A 34 -17.45 5.47 -5.97
C THR A 34 -18.26 4.45 -5.16
N LYS A 35 -17.96 3.15 -5.30
CA LYS A 35 -18.58 2.09 -4.49
C LYS A 35 -18.17 2.12 -3.03
N ASP A 36 -17.03 2.73 -2.73
CA ASP A 36 -16.44 2.83 -1.39
C ASP A 36 -16.80 4.16 -0.70
N GLY A 37 -17.43 5.09 -1.41
CA GLY A 37 -17.89 6.38 -0.89
C GLY A 37 -17.29 7.62 -1.55
N LEU A 38 -16.32 7.50 -2.47
CA LEU A 38 -15.83 8.64 -3.23
C LEU A 38 -16.95 9.24 -4.11
N PRO A 39 -16.98 10.56 -4.33
CA PRO A 39 -18.00 11.19 -5.17
C PRO A 39 -17.75 10.94 -6.66
N SER A 40 -16.49 10.75 -7.07
CA SER A 40 -16.09 10.48 -8.45
C SER A 40 -14.85 9.59 -8.54
N SER A 41 -14.60 9.02 -9.72
CA SER A 41 -13.37 8.31 -10.07
C SER A 41 -12.27 9.21 -10.65
N GLN A 42 -12.59 10.47 -10.97
CA GLN A 42 -11.58 11.45 -11.38
C GLN A 42 -11.13 12.23 -10.16
N ILE A 43 -9.89 11.99 -9.73
CA ILE A 43 -9.32 12.61 -8.56
C ILE A 43 -8.13 13.43 -9.02
N PHE A 44 -8.11 14.73 -8.76
CA PHE A 44 -7.07 15.64 -9.21
C PHE A 44 -5.95 15.79 -8.19
N HIS A 45 -6.30 15.76 -6.91
CA HIS A 45 -5.34 16.05 -5.84
C HIS A 45 -5.63 15.26 -4.57
N VAL A 46 -4.57 14.91 -3.83
CA VAL A 46 -4.65 14.35 -2.49
C VAL A 46 -3.80 15.19 -1.52
N PHE A 47 -4.33 15.43 -0.34
CA PHE A 47 -3.71 16.23 0.71
C PHE A 47 -3.97 15.61 2.09
N GLU A 48 -3.02 15.71 3.01
CA GLU A 48 -3.22 15.36 4.42
C GLU A 48 -3.20 16.64 5.25
N ASP A 49 -4.26 16.88 6.03
CA ASP A 49 -4.30 18.04 6.93
C ASP A 49 -3.53 17.81 8.23
N SER A 50 -3.29 18.88 8.98
CA SER A 50 -2.60 18.85 10.28
C SER A 50 -3.28 17.98 11.34
N LYS A 51 -4.53 17.59 11.14
CA LYS A 51 -5.31 16.70 12.02
C LYS A 51 -5.24 15.23 11.57
N GLY A 52 -4.59 14.94 10.44
CA GLY A 52 -4.42 13.61 9.88
C GLY A 52 -5.59 13.11 9.02
N TYR A 53 -6.53 13.97 8.63
CA TYR A 53 -7.54 13.62 7.64
C TYR A 53 -6.94 13.70 6.24
N ILE A 54 -7.36 12.76 5.39
CA ILE A 54 -6.96 12.75 3.97
C ILE A 54 -8.07 13.38 3.15
N TRP A 55 -7.73 14.42 2.40
CA TRP A 55 -8.63 15.15 1.52
C TRP A 55 -8.35 14.82 0.06
N PHE A 56 -9.41 14.69 -0.73
CA PHE A 56 -9.36 14.40 -2.16
C PHE A 56 -10.12 15.47 -2.94
N ALA A 57 -9.45 16.10 -3.90
CA ALA A 57 -10.06 17.03 -4.84
C ALA A 57 -10.53 16.25 -6.06
N THR A 58 -11.78 16.44 -6.47
CA THR A 58 -12.40 15.64 -7.54
C THR A 58 -13.10 16.54 -8.56
N ASP A 59 -13.52 15.97 -9.69
CA ASP A 59 -14.40 16.64 -10.65
C ASP A 59 -15.86 16.80 -10.16
N TYR A 60 -16.17 16.29 -8.96
CA TYR A 60 -17.48 16.34 -8.33
C TYR A 60 -17.40 16.61 -6.82
N GLY A 61 -16.75 17.72 -6.46
CA GLY A 61 -16.59 18.22 -5.10
C GLY A 61 -15.31 17.75 -4.42
N VAL A 62 -15.30 17.78 -3.09
CA VAL A 62 -14.19 17.27 -2.27
C VAL A 62 -14.64 16.12 -1.38
N SER A 63 -13.72 15.23 -1.06
CA SER A 63 -13.97 14.11 -0.16
C SER A 63 -12.95 14.08 0.96
N ARG A 64 -13.39 13.98 2.20
CA ARG A 64 -12.55 13.81 3.39
C ARG A 64 -12.65 12.40 3.92
N TYR A 65 -11.51 11.76 4.17
CA TYR A 65 -11.39 10.41 4.69
C TYR A 65 -10.76 10.40 6.08
N ASN A 66 -11.42 9.75 7.04
CA ASN A 66 -10.99 9.66 8.44
C ASN A 66 -10.26 8.34 8.79
N GLY A 67 -9.93 7.52 7.79
CA GLY A 67 -9.40 6.17 8.00
C GLY A 67 -10.44 5.06 7.88
N TYR A 68 -11.73 5.39 7.99
CA TYR A 68 -12.85 4.44 7.98
C TYR A 68 -13.90 4.76 6.90
N GLU A 69 -14.28 6.03 6.78
CA GLU A 69 -15.37 6.48 5.89
C GLU A 69 -14.99 7.76 5.14
N PHE A 70 -15.70 8.01 4.05
CA PHE A 70 -15.63 9.23 3.25
C PHE A 70 -16.80 10.15 3.59
N ILE A 71 -16.51 11.43 3.79
CA ILE A 71 -17.50 12.50 3.88
C ILE A 71 -17.30 13.38 2.65
N ASN A 72 -18.33 13.53 1.83
CA ASN A 72 -18.26 14.30 0.59
C ASN A 72 -18.91 15.65 0.80
N PHE A 73 -18.32 16.68 0.19
CA PHE A 73 -18.83 18.03 0.18
C PHE A 73 -18.97 18.51 -1.25
N ASP A 74 -20.11 19.10 -1.58
CA ASP A 74 -20.41 19.64 -2.90
C ASP A 74 -20.81 21.13 -2.82
N VAL A 75 -21.36 21.66 -3.92
CA VAL A 75 -21.79 23.06 -4.00
C VAL A 75 -22.90 23.43 -3.02
N ASN A 76 -23.71 22.46 -2.57
CA ASN A 76 -24.74 22.67 -1.55
C ASN A 76 -24.14 22.82 -0.14
N ASP A 77 -22.90 22.36 0.07
CA ASP A 77 -22.18 22.47 1.34
C ASP A 77 -21.34 23.75 1.43
N GLY A 78 -21.30 24.57 0.37
CA GLY A 78 -20.60 25.86 0.34
C GLY A 78 -19.43 25.94 -0.64
N LEU A 79 -19.15 24.87 -1.41
CA LEU A 79 -18.22 24.96 -2.54
C LEU A 79 -18.79 25.87 -3.63
N VAL A 80 -17.92 26.66 -4.26
CA VAL A 80 -18.30 27.60 -5.33
C VAL A 80 -18.19 26.96 -6.72
N GLU A 81 -17.43 25.87 -6.83
CA GLU A 81 -17.20 25.13 -8.06
C GLU A 81 -17.34 23.62 -7.80
N THR A 82 -17.83 22.89 -8.80
CA THR A 82 -18.00 21.44 -8.71
C THR A 82 -16.68 20.72 -8.92
N SER A 83 -15.85 21.19 -9.86
CA SER A 83 -14.55 20.58 -10.15
C SER A 83 -13.44 21.27 -9.35
N ILE A 84 -12.89 20.59 -8.35
CA ILE A 84 -11.85 21.12 -7.47
C ILE A 84 -10.49 20.59 -7.91
N SER A 85 -9.57 21.50 -8.27
CA SER A 85 -8.26 21.14 -8.81
C SER A 85 -7.21 20.87 -7.72
N GLU A 86 -7.27 21.59 -6.60
CA GLU A 86 -6.25 21.54 -5.55
C GLU A 86 -6.83 21.77 -4.14
N ILE A 87 -6.10 21.25 -3.15
CA ILE A 87 -6.35 21.43 -1.71
C ILE A 87 -5.06 21.90 -1.05
N TYR A 88 -5.15 22.87 -0.15
CA TYR A 88 -4.03 23.46 0.60
C TYR A 88 -4.45 23.80 2.04
N GLU A 89 -3.56 23.64 3.02
CA GLU A 89 -3.79 24.12 4.39
C GLU A 89 -2.93 25.35 4.67
N ASP A 90 -3.56 26.42 5.16
CA ASP A 90 -2.84 27.64 5.56
C ASP A 90 -2.28 27.56 7.00
N HIS A 91 -1.51 28.57 7.38
CA HIS A 91 -0.89 28.68 8.71
C HIS A 91 -1.89 28.81 9.87
N THR A 92 -3.18 29.09 9.59
CA THR A 92 -4.26 29.16 10.60
C THR A 92 -4.98 27.82 10.74
N GLY A 93 -4.73 26.85 9.86
CA GLY A 93 -5.38 25.54 9.82
C GLY A 93 -6.67 25.51 8.99
N LYS A 94 -6.93 26.54 8.16
CA LYS A 94 -8.02 26.51 7.18
C LYS A 94 -7.61 25.66 6.00
N ILE A 95 -8.51 24.79 5.54
CA ILE A 95 -8.28 23.95 4.36
C ILE A 95 -8.91 24.62 3.15
N TRP A 96 -8.08 25.21 2.31
CA TRP A 96 -8.47 25.88 1.08
C TRP A 96 -8.71 24.89 -0.06
N PHE A 97 -9.77 25.12 -0.82
CA PHE A 97 -10.18 24.40 -2.01
C PHE A 97 -10.15 25.35 -3.20
N ILE A 98 -9.46 24.94 -4.26
CA ILE A 98 -9.30 25.75 -5.46
C ILE A 98 -10.10 25.09 -6.58
N GLY A 99 -11.11 25.79 -7.09
CA GLY A 99 -11.90 25.35 -8.23
C GLY A 99 -11.09 25.39 -9.52
N ILE A 100 -11.47 24.56 -10.50
CA ILE A 100 -10.83 24.55 -11.82
C ILE A 100 -10.94 25.90 -12.54
N ASN A 101 -11.94 26.71 -12.18
CA ASN A 101 -12.19 28.07 -12.63
C ASN A 101 -11.52 29.15 -11.76
N GLY A 102 -10.74 28.77 -10.75
CA GLY A 102 -9.98 29.67 -9.90
C GLY A 102 -10.76 30.24 -8.71
N SER A 103 -12.04 29.89 -8.57
CA SER A 103 -12.81 30.19 -7.38
C SER A 103 -12.24 29.49 -6.15
N LEU A 104 -12.41 30.12 -4.99
CA LEU A 104 -11.85 29.67 -3.73
C LEU A 104 -12.96 29.41 -2.71
N ALA A 105 -12.81 28.34 -1.95
CA ALA A 105 -13.56 28.09 -0.73
C ALA A 105 -12.59 27.57 0.33
N TYR A 106 -12.99 27.60 1.59
CA TYR A 106 -12.19 27.00 2.66
C TYR A 106 -13.05 26.29 3.69
N TYR A 107 -12.50 25.25 4.29
CA TYR A 107 -13.08 24.54 5.41
C TYR A 107 -12.57 25.11 6.73
N GLU A 108 -13.49 25.52 7.59
CA GLU A 108 -13.22 26.00 8.94
C GLU A 108 -14.43 25.67 9.83
N ASN A 109 -14.19 25.28 11.09
CA ASN A 109 -15.26 25.01 12.06
C ASN A 109 -16.37 24.06 11.55
N ASP A 110 -15.98 23.01 10.84
CA ASP A 110 -16.87 22.00 10.26
C ASP A 110 -17.84 22.50 9.17
N GLN A 111 -17.50 23.61 8.53
CA GLN A 111 -18.25 24.19 7.41
C GLN A 111 -17.33 24.56 6.27
N ILE A 112 -17.83 24.47 5.03
CA ILE A 112 -17.18 25.06 3.86
C ILE A 112 -17.78 26.44 3.64
N LEU A 113 -16.92 27.44 3.50
CA LEU A 113 -17.31 28.82 3.26
C LEU A 113 -16.69 29.30 1.94
N PRO A 114 -17.47 30.00 1.09
CA PRO A 114 -16.91 30.64 -0.09
C PRO A 114 -15.96 31.77 0.34
N TYR A 115 -14.87 31.95 -0.41
CA TYR A 115 -14.00 33.09 -0.20
C TYR A 115 -14.72 34.40 -0.55
N GLU A 116 -14.67 35.38 0.35
CA GLU A 116 -15.44 36.63 0.26
C GLU A 116 -15.16 37.42 -1.03
N TYR A 117 -13.93 37.36 -1.55
CA TYR A 117 -13.51 38.13 -2.73
C TYR A 117 -13.45 37.29 -4.01
N ASN A 118 -14.28 36.23 -4.12
CA ASN A 118 -14.41 35.45 -5.36
C ASN A 118 -14.89 36.28 -6.55
N ASP A 119 -15.75 37.28 -6.34
CA ASP A 119 -16.20 38.16 -7.41
C ASP A 119 -15.01 38.94 -8.00
N ASN A 120 -14.14 39.49 -7.13
CA ASN A 120 -12.91 40.16 -7.53
C ASN A 120 -11.96 39.21 -8.30
N LEU A 121 -11.88 37.95 -7.90
CA LEU A 121 -11.13 36.93 -8.62
C LEU A 121 -11.73 36.69 -10.01
N SER A 122 -13.04 36.51 -10.12
CA SER A 122 -13.70 36.25 -11.40
C SER A 122 -13.47 37.35 -12.45
N GLU A 123 -13.30 38.60 -12.03
CA GLU A 123 -12.96 39.72 -12.94
C GLU A 123 -11.52 39.61 -13.51
N LEU A 124 -10.60 38.98 -12.77
CA LEU A 124 -9.21 38.77 -13.18
C LEU A 124 -9.03 37.50 -14.02
N LEU A 125 -9.90 36.52 -13.79
CA LEU A 125 -9.82 35.16 -14.30
C LEU A 125 -10.61 35.08 -15.62
N PRO A 126 -9.96 34.96 -16.79
CA PRO A 126 -10.67 34.88 -18.05
C PRO A 126 -11.47 33.58 -18.15
N ASP A 127 -12.66 33.68 -18.75
CA ASP A 127 -13.54 32.54 -19.00
C ASP A 127 -12.80 31.40 -19.73
N ASN A 128 -13.00 30.15 -19.26
CA ASN A 128 -12.50 28.89 -19.83
C ASN A 128 -11.02 28.53 -19.60
N HIS A 129 -10.35 29.08 -18.59
CA HIS A 129 -9.01 28.66 -18.19
C HIS A 129 -9.00 27.69 -17.00
N VAL A 130 -8.04 26.75 -17.02
CA VAL A 130 -7.78 25.82 -15.91
C VAL A 130 -6.67 26.38 -15.04
N TYR A 131 -6.97 26.66 -13.78
CA TYR A 131 -5.99 27.13 -12.79
C TYR A 131 -5.33 25.91 -12.14
N LEU A 132 -4.09 25.66 -12.54
CA LEU A 132 -3.33 24.51 -12.08
C LEU A 132 -2.56 24.82 -10.79
N LYS A 133 -2.03 23.74 -10.21
CA LYS A 133 -1.46 23.69 -8.88
C LYS A 133 -0.13 24.46 -8.71
N SER A 134 0.22 24.83 -7.46
CA SER A 134 1.38 25.63 -7.00
C SER A 134 1.28 27.15 -7.21
N ASN A 135 0.09 27.58 -7.59
CA ASN A 135 -0.20 28.96 -7.91
C ASN A 135 -0.83 29.73 -6.75
N PHE A 136 -1.11 29.09 -5.62
CA PHE A 136 -1.86 29.67 -4.51
C PHE A 136 -1.07 29.62 -3.20
N TYR A 137 -1.02 30.73 -2.48
CA TYR A 137 -0.40 30.81 -1.16
C TYR A 137 -1.10 31.87 -0.30
N VAL A 138 -1.25 31.58 0.99
CA VAL A 138 -1.81 32.52 1.98
C VAL A 138 -0.71 32.89 2.97
N ASP A 139 -0.35 34.17 3.03
CA ASP A 139 0.64 34.66 4.00
C ASP A 139 0.06 34.90 5.39
N GLU A 140 0.93 35.16 6.37
CA GLU A 140 0.57 35.40 7.78
C GLU A 140 -0.34 36.62 8.00
N ASN A 141 -0.48 37.50 7.00
CA ASN A 141 -1.36 38.65 7.04
C ASN A 141 -2.68 38.40 6.31
N GLU A 142 -2.98 37.14 6.00
CA GLU A 142 -4.15 36.70 5.22
C GLU A 142 -4.17 37.26 3.80
N ASN A 143 -3.01 37.64 3.25
CA ASN A 143 -2.95 37.98 1.84
C ASN A 143 -2.87 36.71 1.00
N ILE A 144 -3.69 36.67 -0.05
CA ILE A 144 -3.68 35.60 -1.04
C ILE A 144 -2.78 36.01 -2.19
N TYR A 145 -1.89 35.11 -2.59
CA TYR A 145 -1.12 35.22 -3.82
C TYR A 145 -1.64 34.16 -4.77
N ILE A 146 -2.15 34.58 -5.92
CA ILE A 146 -2.63 33.70 -6.97
C ILE A 146 -1.91 33.98 -8.29
N SER A 147 -1.42 32.91 -8.88
CA SER A 147 -0.79 32.90 -10.19
C SER A 147 -1.73 32.28 -11.21
N ILE A 148 -1.79 32.88 -12.40
CA ILE A 148 -2.62 32.36 -13.47
C ILE A 148 -1.71 31.97 -14.64
N ILE A 149 -1.82 30.72 -15.09
CA ILE A 149 -1.08 30.25 -16.25
C ILE A 149 -1.43 31.10 -17.46
N SER A 150 -0.40 31.64 -18.11
CA SER A 150 -0.51 32.58 -19.23
C SER A 150 -0.71 34.06 -18.88
N TYR A 151 -0.86 34.41 -17.61
CA TYR A 151 -1.12 35.76 -17.12
C TYR A 151 -0.12 36.17 -16.04
N ASP A 152 -0.44 37.20 -15.26
CA ASP A 152 0.40 37.77 -14.21
C ASP A 152 0.12 37.14 -12.83
N LEU A 153 0.94 37.50 -11.85
CA LEU A 153 0.67 37.21 -10.45
C LEU A 153 -0.23 38.30 -9.86
N TYR A 154 -1.21 37.88 -9.09
CA TYR A 154 -2.11 38.76 -8.34
C TYR A 154 -1.94 38.52 -6.85
N LYS A 155 -1.88 39.62 -6.09
CA LYS A 155 -2.04 39.60 -4.64
C LYS A 155 -3.38 40.21 -4.29
N ILE A 156 -4.16 39.53 -3.46
CA ILE A 156 -5.38 40.04 -2.85
C ILE A 156 -5.09 40.21 -1.37
N ASP A 157 -5.15 41.45 -0.88
CA ASP A 157 -5.00 41.71 0.55
C ASP A 157 -6.29 41.37 1.33
N LYS A 158 -6.20 41.38 2.65
CA LYS A 158 -7.34 41.10 3.54
C LYS A 158 -8.56 42.02 3.36
N LEU A 159 -8.41 43.16 2.67
CA LEU A 159 -9.48 44.10 2.35
C LEU A 159 -10.02 43.88 0.93
N GLY A 160 -9.58 42.83 0.23
CA GLY A 160 -9.97 42.50 -1.13
C GLY A 160 -9.26 43.31 -2.20
N LYS A 161 -8.27 44.14 -1.84
CA LYS A 161 -7.57 44.98 -2.82
C LYS A 161 -6.60 44.12 -3.63
N ILE A 162 -6.79 44.16 -4.95
CA ILE A 162 -5.94 43.47 -5.90
C ILE A 162 -4.69 44.33 -6.21
N THR A 163 -3.53 43.70 -6.16
CA THR A 163 -2.26 44.21 -6.70
C THR A 163 -1.78 43.27 -7.79
N GLU A 164 -1.71 43.76 -9.01
CA GLU A 164 -1.19 43.03 -10.17
C GLU A 164 0.33 43.26 -10.29
N PHE A 165 1.09 42.17 -10.38
CA PHE A 165 2.53 42.23 -10.63
C PHE A 165 2.80 41.98 -12.10
N LYS A 166 2.66 43.03 -12.91
CA LYS A 166 2.84 42.97 -14.37
C LYS A 166 4.24 42.53 -14.76
N ASN A 167 4.32 41.54 -15.63
CA ASN A 167 5.59 41.12 -16.23
C ASN A 167 5.66 41.48 -17.72
N THR A 168 6.30 42.61 -18.03
CA THR A 168 6.24 43.27 -19.36
C THR A 168 6.97 42.56 -20.51
N ALA A 169 7.57 41.39 -20.28
CA ALA A 169 8.28 40.65 -21.32
C ALA A 169 7.96 39.15 -21.26
N LEU A 170 7.30 38.64 -22.32
CA LEU A 170 7.17 37.22 -22.75
C LEU A 170 5.79 36.55 -22.66
N SER A 171 5.59 35.57 -23.55
CA SER A 171 4.35 34.83 -23.78
C SER A 171 4.25 33.62 -22.83
N ARG A 172 3.26 33.65 -21.95
CA ARG A 172 2.86 32.59 -21.02
C ARG A 172 3.87 32.20 -19.94
N ASN A 173 3.48 32.44 -18.69
CA ASN A 173 4.26 32.13 -17.49
C ASN A 173 3.61 30.95 -16.76
N THR A 174 4.43 30.03 -16.23
CA THR A 174 4.06 29.28 -15.03
C THR A 174 4.70 30.01 -13.85
N LEU A 175 3.96 30.28 -12.77
CA LEU A 175 4.49 31.06 -11.66
C LEU A 175 4.11 30.38 -10.35
N SER A 176 5.10 29.86 -9.65
CA SER A 176 4.93 29.13 -8.40
C SER A 176 5.09 30.09 -7.22
N VAL A 177 4.24 29.99 -6.21
CA VAL A 177 4.37 30.73 -4.95
C VAL A 177 4.68 29.75 -3.83
N TYR A 178 5.69 30.05 -3.02
CA TYR A 178 6.16 29.18 -1.94
C TYR A 178 6.65 30.00 -0.74
N ASN A 179 6.78 29.37 0.42
CA ASN A 179 7.34 29.98 1.62
C ASN A 179 8.60 29.22 2.04
N LEU A 180 9.72 29.93 2.26
CA LEU A 180 11.00 29.38 2.73
C LEU A 180 11.29 29.69 4.22
N GLY A 181 10.30 30.19 4.97
CA GLY A 181 10.41 30.51 6.40
C GLY A 181 10.79 31.96 6.71
N ASN A 182 11.03 32.78 5.69
CA ASN A 182 11.37 34.21 5.75
C ASN A 182 10.40 35.09 4.93
N GLY A 183 9.30 34.51 4.43
CA GLY A 183 8.26 35.22 3.67
C GLY A 183 7.79 34.46 2.43
N ALA A 184 6.82 35.05 1.74
CA ALA A 184 6.36 34.56 0.44
C ALA A 184 7.44 34.80 -0.62
N HIS A 185 7.93 33.72 -1.21
CA HIS A 185 8.77 33.73 -2.39
C HIS A 185 7.95 33.35 -3.61
N ILE A 186 8.30 33.96 -4.72
CA ILE A 186 7.73 33.64 -6.01
C ILE A 186 8.84 33.11 -6.89
N SER A 187 8.50 32.21 -7.78
CA SER A 187 9.33 31.85 -8.90
C SER A 187 8.46 31.80 -10.13
N SER A 188 9.02 32.22 -11.25
CA SER A 188 8.34 32.09 -12.53
C SER A 188 9.21 31.29 -13.47
N ILE A 189 8.60 30.41 -14.22
CA ILE A 189 9.21 29.74 -15.35
C ILE A 189 8.57 30.31 -16.60
N LYS A 190 9.32 31.16 -17.29
CA LYS A 190 8.90 31.78 -18.54
C LYS A 190 9.40 30.93 -19.71
N SER A 191 8.63 30.87 -20.80
CA SER A 191 9.11 30.32 -22.08
C SER A 191 9.10 31.43 -23.12
N ARG A 192 10.23 31.66 -23.79
CA ARG A 192 10.27 32.60 -24.93
C ARG A 192 9.95 31.85 -26.21
N ASN A 193 8.77 32.12 -26.77
CA ASN A 193 8.40 31.69 -28.10
C ASN A 193 9.23 32.49 -29.12
N VAL A 194 10.33 31.92 -29.63
CA VAL A 194 10.93 32.43 -30.86
C VAL A 194 10.59 31.43 -31.94
N LYS A 195 9.83 31.85 -32.96
CA LYS A 195 9.51 31.10 -34.19
C LYS A 195 10.76 30.71 -35.03
N THR A 196 11.95 30.70 -34.43
CA THR A 196 13.21 30.30 -35.08
C THR A 196 13.71 29.07 -34.33
N THR A 197 13.83 27.96 -35.05
CA THR A 197 14.27 26.62 -34.64
C THR A 197 15.69 26.53 -34.06
N GLU A 198 16.26 27.61 -33.54
CA GLU A 198 17.69 27.71 -33.22
C GLU A 198 18.01 28.49 -31.92
N LYS A 199 17.04 28.81 -31.05
CA LYS A 199 17.33 29.53 -29.78
C LYS A 199 16.91 28.78 -28.52
N PRO A 200 17.73 28.80 -27.46
CA PRO A 200 17.49 28.05 -26.23
C PRO A 200 16.28 28.59 -25.44
N PHE A 201 15.66 27.69 -24.68
CA PHE A 201 14.62 28.01 -23.69
C PHE A 201 15.24 28.76 -22.52
N ASN A 202 14.61 29.83 -22.03
CA ASN A 202 15.13 30.65 -20.95
C ASN A 202 14.25 30.57 -19.71
N LEU A 203 14.76 29.98 -18.63
CA LEU A 203 14.14 30.07 -17.31
C LEU A 203 14.41 31.44 -16.70
N LEU A 204 13.40 32.06 -16.09
CA LEU A 204 13.45 33.44 -15.59
C LEU A 204 13.01 33.51 -14.13
N LEU A 205 13.95 33.31 -13.22
CA LEU A 205 13.62 33.18 -11.80
C LEU A 205 13.50 34.55 -11.13
N ASN A 206 12.38 34.83 -10.46
CA ASN A 206 12.13 36.08 -9.75
C ASN A 206 11.85 35.87 -8.25
N LYS A 207 12.91 35.77 -7.43
CA LYS A 207 12.83 35.33 -6.01
C LYS A 207 12.16 36.35 -5.08
N THR A 208 12.20 37.64 -5.42
CA THR A 208 11.83 38.76 -4.53
C THR A 208 11.20 39.94 -5.26
N PHE A 209 10.58 39.73 -6.42
CA PHE A 209 10.10 40.78 -7.34
C PHE A 209 11.17 41.68 -7.98
N GLU A 210 12.41 41.66 -7.49
CA GLU A 210 13.46 42.60 -7.89
C GLU A 210 14.60 42.00 -8.72
N THR A 211 14.77 40.67 -8.69
CA THR A 211 15.93 40.01 -9.32
C THR A 211 15.48 39.03 -10.39
N GLU A 212 15.94 39.24 -11.63
CA GLU A 212 15.69 38.36 -12.76
C GLU A 212 16.95 37.56 -13.12
N VAL A 213 16.84 36.23 -13.15
CA VAL A 213 17.93 35.33 -13.54
C VAL A 213 17.53 34.54 -14.78
N MET A 214 18.28 34.70 -15.86
CA MET A 214 18.10 33.99 -17.13
C MET A 214 18.97 32.72 -17.19
N ILE A 215 18.38 31.57 -17.48
CA ILE A 215 19.10 30.30 -17.61
C ILE A 215 18.70 29.60 -18.91
N GLU A 216 19.67 29.34 -19.78
CA GLU A 216 19.47 28.60 -21.02
C GLU A 216 19.35 27.09 -20.73
N LEU A 217 18.27 26.47 -21.21
CA LEU A 217 18.06 25.02 -21.12
C LEU A 217 18.41 24.34 -22.46
N PRO A 218 19.10 23.18 -22.45
CA PRO A 218 19.61 22.50 -23.65
C PRO A 218 18.53 21.69 -24.39
N VAL A 219 17.26 22.10 -24.38
CA VAL A 219 16.15 21.31 -24.94
C VAL A 219 15.71 21.90 -26.27
N GLN A 220 15.73 21.07 -27.33
CA GLN A 220 15.45 21.50 -28.72
C GLN A 220 13.96 21.73 -29.00
N GLU A 221 13.08 20.98 -28.35
CA GLU A 221 11.62 21.15 -28.43
C GLU A 221 11.01 20.78 -27.08
N ILE A 222 10.42 21.75 -26.39
CA ILE A 222 9.48 21.47 -25.31
C ILE A 222 8.10 21.62 -25.95
N SER A 223 7.39 20.51 -26.13
CA SER A 223 5.94 20.55 -26.37
C SER A 223 5.36 21.45 -25.27
N TYR A 224 4.63 22.50 -25.66
CA TYR A 224 4.21 23.62 -24.80
C TYR A 224 4.08 23.20 -23.33
N PRO A 225 4.82 23.82 -22.39
CA PRO A 225 4.76 23.40 -21.00
C PRO A 225 3.35 23.65 -20.46
N GLN A 226 2.54 22.59 -20.41
CA GLN A 226 1.18 22.64 -19.86
C GLN A 226 1.22 22.61 -18.33
N HIS A 227 2.27 21.98 -17.77
CA HIS A 227 2.46 21.80 -16.34
C HIS A 227 3.92 22.01 -15.98
N THR A 228 4.18 22.95 -15.07
CA THR A 228 5.50 23.16 -14.49
C THR A 228 5.37 23.01 -12.98
N PHE A 229 6.20 22.17 -12.39
CA PHE A 229 6.27 22.00 -10.94
C PHE A 229 7.61 22.51 -10.44
N GLU A 230 7.62 23.12 -9.27
CA GLU A 230 8.83 23.64 -8.65
C GLU A 230 8.90 23.23 -7.19
N LYS A 231 10.09 22.79 -6.76
CA LYS A 231 10.39 22.53 -5.35
C LYS A 231 11.74 23.12 -4.99
N PHE A 232 11.70 24.15 -4.16
CA PHE A 232 12.89 24.76 -3.58
C PHE A 232 13.43 23.88 -2.45
N ILE A 233 14.75 23.67 -2.47
CA ILE A 233 15.51 23.10 -1.35
C ILE A 233 15.96 24.24 -0.45
N ASN A 234 16.42 25.35 -1.06
CA ASN A 234 16.80 26.59 -0.41
C ASN A 234 16.78 27.72 -1.44
N ASP A 235 17.19 28.93 -1.03
CA ASP A 235 17.23 30.10 -1.90
C ASP A 235 18.04 29.91 -3.18
N SER A 236 19.04 29.02 -3.22
CA SER A 236 19.95 28.87 -4.37
C SER A 236 19.79 27.55 -5.12
N SER A 237 19.07 26.57 -4.57
CA SER A 237 18.89 25.23 -5.14
C SER A 237 17.43 24.83 -5.24
N PHE A 238 16.99 24.38 -6.42
CA PHE A 238 15.62 23.90 -6.61
C PHE A 238 15.49 22.93 -7.78
N TRP A 239 14.46 22.10 -7.69
CA TRP A 239 14.02 21.20 -8.75
C TRP A 239 12.84 21.81 -9.48
N PHE A 240 12.78 21.63 -10.79
CA PHE A 240 11.56 21.92 -11.53
C PHE A 240 11.32 20.95 -12.66
N SER A 241 10.06 20.74 -13.04
CA SER A 241 9.68 19.95 -14.20
C SER A 241 9.08 20.82 -15.28
N SER A 242 9.30 20.48 -16.55
CA SER A 242 8.65 21.12 -17.68
C SER A 242 8.54 20.14 -18.84
N GLY A 243 7.30 19.94 -19.32
CA GLY A 243 6.99 18.92 -20.32
C GLY A 243 7.31 17.52 -19.80
N ASN A 244 8.27 16.85 -20.45
CA ASN A 244 8.74 15.52 -20.07
C ASN A 244 10.11 15.55 -19.37
N ASN A 245 10.57 16.71 -18.90
CA ASN A 245 11.89 16.87 -18.30
C ASN A 245 11.79 17.33 -16.84
N VAL A 246 12.72 16.85 -16.02
CA VAL A 246 13.03 17.38 -14.69
C VAL A 246 14.43 17.96 -14.70
N PHE A 247 14.59 19.11 -14.08
CA PHE A 247 15.83 19.86 -14.02
C PHE A 247 16.20 20.14 -12.58
N PHE A 248 17.49 20.13 -12.29
CA PHE A 248 18.03 20.59 -11.01
C PHE A 248 18.96 21.77 -11.23
N LEU A 249 18.68 22.84 -10.50
CA LEU A 249 19.39 24.11 -10.54
C LEU A 249 20.05 24.38 -9.20
N GLN A 250 21.28 24.90 -9.25
CA GLN A 250 22.02 25.34 -8.08
C GLN A 250 22.81 26.60 -8.43
N ASN A 251 22.72 27.62 -7.58
CA ASN A 251 23.39 28.91 -7.75
C ASN A 251 23.18 29.49 -9.16
N ASN A 252 21.92 29.45 -9.63
CA ASN A 252 21.52 29.94 -10.96
C ASN A 252 22.20 29.22 -12.15
N LYS A 253 22.70 28.00 -11.94
CA LYS A 253 23.30 27.16 -12.99
C LYS A 253 22.59 25.82 -13.09
N LEU A 254 22.35 25.38 -14.31
CA LEU A 254 21.79 24.05 -14.59
C LEU A 254 22.84 22.98 -14.25
N ILE A 255 22.51 22.11 -13.30
CA ILE A 255 23.40 21.05 -12.82
C ILE A 255 23.01 19.70 -13.44
N LYS A 256 21.71 19.39 -13.50
CA LYS A 256 21.19 18.13 -14.05
C LYS A 256 19.92 18.33 -14.88
N THR A 257 19.76 17.45 -15.86
CA THR A 257 18.52 17.27 -16.64
C THR A 257 18.20 15.78 -16.69
N TYR A 258 16.95 15.44 -16.46
CA TYR A 258 16.39 14.09 -16.53
C TYR A 258 15.20 14.11 -17.49
N SER A 259 15.23 13.29 -18.52
CA SER A 259 14.16 13.21 -19.54
C SER A 259 13.38 11.92 -19.40
N PHE A 260 12.06 12.02 -19.54
CA PHE A 260 11.11 10.92 -19.41
C PHE A 260 10.40 10.67 -20.75
N GLU A 261 9.95 9.44 -20.98
CA GLU A 261 9.27 9.05 -22.22
C GLU A 261 7.87 9.68 -22.33
N ASN A 262 7.18 9.83 -21.21
CA ASN A 262 5.83 10.36 -21.12
C ASN A 262 5.84 11.78 -20.53
N GLU A 263 4.78 12.54 -20.82
CA GLU A 263 4.53 13.83 -20.19
C GLU A 263 4.43 13.69 -18.67
N ILE A 264 5.07 14.60 -17.94
CA ILE A 264 4.97 14.68 -16.49
C ILE A 264 3.64 15.38 -16.15
N VAL A 265 2.76 14.65 -15.48
CA VAL A 265 1.47 15.16 -15.00
C VAL A 265 1.62 15.76 -13.60
N TRP A 266 2.50 15.17 -12.78
CA TRP A 266 2.67 15.57 -11.39
C TRP A 266 4.11 15.37 -10.93
N MET A 267 4.65 16.29 -10.12
CA MET A 267 5.91 16.11 -9.41
C MET A 267 5.74 16.54 -7.95
N SER A 268 6.28 15.76 -7.02
CA SER A 268 6.24 16.10 -5.58
C SER A 268 7.42 15.50 -4.84
N PHE A 269 7.69 16.01 -3.65
CA PHE A 269 8.65 15.43 -2.72
C PHE A 269 7.92 14.99 -1.46
N ASN A 270 8.12 13.75 -1.04
CA ASN A 270 7.61 13.26 0.25
C ASN A 270 8.54 13.69 1.39
N SER A 271 9.83 13.82 1.08
CA SER A 271 10.88 14.39 1.93
C SER A 271 11.96 14.96 1.03
N GLU A 272 12.98 15.62 1.57
CA GLU A 272 14.14 16.08 0.78
C GLU A 272 14.87 14.95 0.04
N TYR A 273 14.65 13.69 0.44
CA TYR A 273 15.33 12.51 -0.09
C TYR A 273 14.47 11.65 -1.01
N GLU A 274 13.20 12.00 -1.24
CA GLU A 274 12.30 11.17 -2.06
C GLU A 274 11.45 12.03 -3.00
N LEU A 275 11.66 11.83 -4.30
CA LEU A 275 11.01 12.53 -5.40
C LEU A 275 10.02 11.60 -6.11
N ASN A 276 8.78 12.05 -6.28
CA ASN A 276 7.74 11.36 -7.06
C ASN A 276 7.55 12.07 -8.40
N ILE A 277 7.50 11.29 -9.48
CA ILE A 277 7.22 11.78 -10.83
C ILE A 277 6.06 10.95 -11.39
N CYS A 278 4.91 11.58 -11.61
CA CYS A 278 3.75 10.94 -12.22
C CYS A 278 3.70 11.27 -13.70
N LEU A 279 3.48 10.23 -14.48
CA LEU A 279 3.58 10.27 -15.92
C LEU A 279 2.22 9.98 -16.53
N ARG A 280 1.88 10.70 -17.60
CA ARG A 280 0.64 10.44 -18.35
C ARG A 280 0.68 9.02 -18.92
N ASN A 281 -0.31 8.22 -18.56
CA ASN A 281 -0.47 6.80 -18.95
C ASN A 281 0.73 5.90 -18.60
N ASN A 282 1.56 6.28 -17.62
CA ASN A 282 2.72 5.48 -17.22
C ASN A 282 2.95 5.50 -15.70
N GLY A 283 1.89 5.73 -14.93
CA GLY A 283 1.90 5.59 -13.48
C GLY A 283 2.77 6.62 -12.78
N VAL A 284 3.47 6.16 -11.75
CA VAL A 284 4.37 6.97 -10.92
C VAL A 284 5.71 6.30 -10.71
N LEU A 285 6.76 7.08 -10.87
CA LEU A 285 8.15 6.73 -10.55
C LEU A 285 8.55 7.40 -9.24
N LEU A 286 8.98 6.61 -8.25
CA LEU A 286 9.59 7.12 -7.03
C LEU A 286 11.10 7.03 -7.15
N TYR A 287 11.78 8.10 -6.76
CA TYR A 287 13.23 8.23 -6.81
C TYR A 287 13.77 8.56 -5.43
N ASN A 288 14.85 7.90 -5.04
CA ASN A 288 15.71 8.39 -3.97
C ASN A 288 16.56 9.54 -4.49
N VAL A 289 16.65 10.62 -3.73
CA VAL A 289 17.47 11.79 -4.03
C VAL A 289 18.70 11.76 -3.13
N LYS A 290 19.89 11.70 -3.75
CA LYS A 290 21.17 11.75 -3.03
C LYS A 290 22.21 12.46 -3.88
N ASP A 291 22.96 13.38 -3.27
CA ASP A 291 24.02 14.15 -3.93
C ASP A 291 23.52 14.78 -5.25
N GLU A 292 22.31 15.36 -5.20
CA GLU A 292 21.67 16.05 -6.33
C GLU A 292 21.33 15.12 -7.52
N GLN A 293 21.36 13.80 -7.29
CA GLN A 293 21.03 12.78 -8.27
C GLN A 293 19.80 11.98 -7.83
N ILE A 294 19.02 11.58 -8.83
CA ILE A 294 17.85 10.71 -8.63
C ILE A 294 18.22 9.26 -8.99
N VAL A 295 17.85 8.32 -8.11
CA VAL A 295 18.00 6.89 -8.34
C VAL A 295 16.63 6.23 -8.22
N LEU A 296 16.18 5.53 -9.27
CA LEU A 296 14.84 4.94 -9.29
C LEU A 296 14.69 3.94 -8.13
N LYS A 297 13.72 4.19 -7.26
CA LYS A 297 13.33 3.34 -6.13
C LYS A 297 12.29 2.32 -6.59
N SER A 298 11.22 2.78 -7.23
CA SER A 298 10.11 1.92 -7.66
C SER A 298 9.25 2.56 -8.75
N HIS A 299 8.48 1.73 -9.45
CA HIS A 299 7.50 2.15 -10.46
C HIS A 299 6.16 1.48 -10.17
N HIS A 300 5.13 2.28 -9.92
CA HIS A 300 3.80 1.80 -9.56
C HIS A 300 2.73 2.26 -10.54
N LEU A 301 1.62 1.53 -10.56
CA LEU A 301 0.41 1.87 -11.33
C LEU A 301 0.70 2.13 -12.81
N LYS A 302 1.53 1.26 -13.42
CA LYS A 302 1.76 1.25 -14.87
C LYS A 302 0.43 1.31 -15.60
N GLU A 303 0.40 2.01 -16.74
CA GLU A 303 -0.79 2.26 -17.58
C GLU A 303 -1.78 3.30 -17.03
N PHE A 304 -1.77 3.60 -15.73
CA PHE A 304 -2.63 4.64 -15.17
C PHE A 304 -2.02 6.04 -15.37
N THR A 305 -2.88 7.05 -15.50
CA THR A 305 -2.47 8.45 -15.31
C THR A 305 -2.67 8.80 -13.83
N VAL A 306 -1.56 8.85 -13.08
CA VAL A 306 -1.54 9.30 -11.69
C VAL A 306 -1.48 10.83 -11.66
N THR A 307 -2.38 11.45 -10.91
CA THR A 307 -2.60 12.92 -10.88
C THR A 307 -1.96 13.58 -9.67
N SER A 308 -1.85 12.85 -8.54
CA SER A 308 -1.15 13.31 -7.34
C SER A 308 -0.75 12.14 -6.44
N VAL A 309 0.30 12.37 -5.66
CA VAL A 309 0.90 11.40 -4.72
C VAL A 309 1.07 12.07 -3.37
N LEU A 310 0.66 11.36 -2.32
CA LEU A 310 0.88 11.72 -0.93
C LEU A 310 1.51 10.53 -0.21
N TYR A 311 2.56 10.77 0.56
CA TYR A 311 3.03 9.86 1.57
C TYR A 311 2.54 10.36 2.94
N ASP A 312 1.62 9.63 3.56
CA ASP A 312 0.95 10.07 4.78
C ASP A 312 1.84 9.90 6.03
N ASN A 313 1.47 10.59 7.11
CA ASN A 313 2.17 10.50 8.40
C ASN A 313 2.15 9.09 9.02
N GLN A 314 1.31 8.19 8.52
CA GLN A 314 1.22 6.79 8.95
C GLN A 314 2.11 5.85 8.11
N GLY A 315 2.84 6.39 7.14
CA GLY A 315 3.77 5.65 6.29
C GLY A 315 3.12 4.91 5.12
N SER A 316 1.96 5.37 4.66
CA SER A 316 1.28 4.84 3.48
C SER A 316 1.37 5.80 2.30
N TYR A 317 1.48 5.26 1.09
CA TYR A 317 1.29 6.07 -0.11
C TYR A 317 -0.17 6.09 -0.55
N TRP A 318 -0.59 7.26 -1.02
CA TRP A 318 -1.86 7.49 -1.69
C TRP A 318 -1.57 8.00 -3.09
N PHE A 319 -2.19 7.35 -4.07
CA PHE A 319 -2.08 7.68 -5.48
C PHE A 319 -3.47 8.01 -6.00
N THR A 320 -3.66 9.23 -6.45
CA THR A 320 -4.88 9.66 -7.12
C THR A 320 -4.74 9.47 -8.61
N THR A 321 -5.86 9.22 -9.30
CA THR A 321 -5.83 8.94 -10.73
C THR A 321 -6.91 9.71 -11.46
N LEU A 322 -6.67 9.95 -12.75
CA LEU A 322 -7.61 10.69 -13.59
C LEU A 322 -8.93 9.96 -13.81
N ASN A 323 -8.97 8.62 -13.72
CA ASN A 323 -10.18 7.84 -14.11
C ASN A 323 -10.43 6.56 -13.29
N ASN A 324 -9.65 6.29 -12.25
CA ASN A 324 -9.69 5.00 -11.53
C ASN A 324 -9.77 5.17 -10.00
N GLY A 325 -10.16 6.35 -9.53
CA GLY A 325 -10.27 6.66 -8.11
C GLY A 325 -8.89 6.77 -7.45
N VAL A 326 -8.78 6.21 -6.25
CA VAL A 326 -7.59 6.33 -5.39
C VAL A 326 -7.01 4.96 -5.08
N PHE A 327 -5.70 4.82 -5.18
CA PHE A 327 -4.97 3.63 -4.74
C PHE A 327 -4.17 3.95 -3.48
N LYS A 328 -4.34 3.15 -2.44
CA LYS A 328 -3.53 3.21 -1.22
C LYS A 328 -2.57 2.03 -1.17
N LEU A 329 -1.28 2.30 -0.98
CA LEU A 329 -0.26 1.33 -0.63
C LEU A 329 0.09 1.47 0.85
N SER A 330 -0.43 0.57 1.69
CA SER A 330 -0.29 0.70 3.15
C SER A 330 1.08 0.27 3.69
N SER A 331 1.87 -0.45 2.90
CA SER A 331 3.25 -0.82 3.26
C SER A 331 3.93 -1.47 2.06
N GLU A 332 5.15 -1.04 1.78
CA GLU A 332 6.04 -1.69 0.80
C GLU A 332 6.52 -3.08 1.28
N LYS A 333 6.34 -3.42 2.57
CA LYS A 333 6.79 -4.70 3.15
C LYS A 333 5.91 -5.89 2.79
N TYR A 334 4.63 -5.67 2.45
CA TYR A 334 3.72 -6.75 2.14
C TYR A 334 3.68 -6.99 0.64
N GLN A 335 4.19 -8.15 0.24
CA GLN A 335 4.33 -8.53 -1.16
C GLN A 335 3.45 -9.73 -1.46
N LYS A 336 2.81 -9.72 -2.63
CA LYS A 336 2.10 -10.89 -3.12
C LYS A 336 3.11 -11.81 -3.81
N ILE A 337 3.27 -13.03 -3.30
CA ILE A 337 4.07 -14.07 -3.95
C ILE A 337 3.16 -14.81 -4.95
N GLY A 338 3.44 -14.67 -6.25
CA GLY A 338 2.73 -15.31 -7.35
C GLY A 338 3.68 -15.93 -8.39
N ARG A 339 3.16 -16.67 -9.37
CA ARG A 339 3.97 -17.25 -10.48
C ARG A 339 4.13 -16.22 -11.60
N GLU A 340 5.28 -16.19 -12.29
CA GLU A 340 5.56 -15.28 -13.44
C GLU A 340 4.55 -15.37 -14.60
N THR A 341 3.74 -16.44 -14.68
CA THR A 341 2.76 -16.65 -15.77
C THR A 341 1.39 -17.07 -15.29
N GLY A 342 1.05 -16.82 -14.02
CA GLY A 342 -0.26 -17.16 -13.51
C GLY A 342 -0.39 -16.89 -12.03
N SER A 343 -1.50 -16.25 -11.66
CA SER A 343 -1.97 -16.20 -10.29
C SER A 343 -1.96 -17.61 -9.68
N LEU A 344 -1.64 -17.74 -8.39
CA LEU A 344 -2.20 -18.84 -7.60
C LEU A 344 -3.72 -18.65 -7.65
N SER A 345 -4.40 -19.26 -8.62
CA SER A 345 -5.88 -19.35 -8.64
C SER A 345 -6.42 -20.23 -7.50
N LYS A 346 -5.55 -20.63 -6.57
CA LYS A 346 -5.73 -21.76 -5.67
C LYS A 346 -5.72 -21.27 -4.24
N THR A 347 -6.76 -21.62 -3.50
CA THR A 347 -6.86 -21.35 -2.06
C THR A 347 -5.76 -22.13 -1.34
N ILE A 348 -4.93 -21.41 -0.59
CA ILE A 348 -3.97 -22.01 0.33
C ILE A 348 -4.72 -22.40 1.60
N ASN A 349 -4.61 -23.67 1.99
CA ASN A 349 -5.31 -24.23 3.14
C ASN A 349 -4.45 -24.26 4.39
N CYS A 350 -3.15 -24.44 4.23
CA CYS A 350 -2.20 -24.55 5.33
C CYS A 350 -0.81 -24.10 4.89
N ILE A 351 -0.03 -23.59 5.85
CA ILE A 351 1.32 -23.07 5.65
C ILE A 351 2.17 -23.47 6.86
N GLU A 352 3.44 -23.75 6.63
CA GLU A 352 4.49 -23.95 7.65
C GLU A 352 5.81 -23.38 7.15
N THR A 353 6.67 -22.93 8.07
CA THR A 353 7.98 -22.35 7.72
C THR A 353 9.12 -23.21 8.27
N VAL A 354 10.08 -23.56 7.41
CA VAL A 354 11.32 -24.26 7.79
C VAL A 354 12.51 -23.56 7.14
N ASN A 355 13.42 -23.00 7.95
CA ASN A 355 14.65 -22.34 7.49
C ASN A 355 14.41 -21.40 6.30
N ASP A 356 13.53 -20.42 6.49
CA ASP A 356 13.12 -19.42 5.48
C ASP A 356 12.40 -19.96 4.23
N THR A 357 12.11 -21.26 4.19
CA THR A 357 11.29 -21.89 3.16
C THR A 357 9.87 -22.08 3.69
N LEU A 358 8.89 -21.50 2.99
CA LEU A 358 7.48 -21.78 3.23
C LEU A 358 7.10 -23.09 2.53
N TYR A 359 6.40 -23.95 3.25
CA TYR A 359 5.72 -25.14 2.75
C TYR A 359 4.22 -24.89 2.86
N PHE A 360 3.45 -25.24 1.85
CA PHE A 360 2.02 -24.98 1.88
C PHE A 360 1.20 -26.04 1.14
N GLY A 361 -0.04 -26.20 1.59
CA GLY A 361 -1.04 -27.04 0.94
C GLY A 361 -2.12 -26.20 0.26
N CYS A 362 -2.60 -26.65 -0.89
CA CYS A 362 -3.68 -26.03 -1.64
C CYS A 362 -4.88 -26.97 -1.74
N ASN A 363 -5.98 -26.49 -2.34
CA ASN A 363 -7.13 -27.32 -2.76
C ASN A 363 -6.81 -28.31 -3.91
N GLU A 364 -5.54 -28.59 -4.18
CA GLU A 364 -5.08 -29.53 -5.21
C GLU A 364 -3.95 -30.42 -4.67
N PRO A 365 -3.75 -31.61 -5.27
CA PRO A 365 -2.70 -32.52 -4.84
C PRO A 365 -1.29 -31.91 -4.97
N GLY A 366 -0.43 -32.19 -4.00
CA GLY A 366 0.94 -31.70 -3.91
C GLY A 366 1.18 -30.83 -2.67
N VAL A 367 2.47 -30.64 -2.37
CA VAL A 367 2.93 -29.70 -1.35
C VAL A 367 3.74 -28.64 -2.07
N GLY A 368 3.27 -27.40 -1.98
CA GLY A 368 3.95 -26.23 -2.52
C GLY A 368 5.11 -25.80 -1.62
N ILE A 369 6.12 -25.19 -2.23
CA ILE A 369 7.29 -24.63 -1.54
C ILE A 369 7.65 -23.26 -2.09
N THR A 370 8.32 -22.44 -1.28
CA THR A 370 8.96 -21.22 -1.77
C THR A 370 10.47 -21.41 -1.96
N LEU A 371 10.96 -21.22 -3.18
CA LEU A 371 12.38 -21.22 -3.51
C LEU A 371 12.77 -19.81 -3.99
N GLN A 372 13.59 -19.10 -3.21
CA GLN A 372 14.08 -17.75 -3.57
C GLN A 372 12.96 -16.76 -3.94
N GLY A 373 11.85 -16.78 -3.18
CA GLY A 373 10.68 -15.93 -3.44
C GLY A 373 9.78 -16.40 -4.60
N LYS A 374 10.04 -17.58 -5.20
CA LYS A 374 9.17 -18.21 -6.20
C LYS A 374 8.40 -19.38 -5.61
N ILE A 375 7.19 -19.61 -6.11
CA ILE A 375 6.40 -20.80 -5.78
C ILE A 375 6.79 -21.96 -6.70
N ASP A 376 7.06 -23.11 -6.09
CA ASP A 376 7.24 -24.41 -6.75
C ASP A 376 6.50 -25.51 -5.98
N TYR A 377 6.62 -26.77 -6.41
CA TYR A 377 6.05 -27.93 -5.73
C TYR A 377 7.12 -29.00 -5.47
N LEU A 378 6.96 -29.75 -4.38
CA LEU A 378 7.85 -30.86 -4.07
C LEU A 378 7.76 -31.98 -5.12
N SER A 379 8.91 -32.32 -5.71
CA SER A 379 9.06 -33.41 -6.67
C SER A 379 9.19 -34.80 -6.02
N THR A 380 9.03 -34.90 -4.70
CA THR A 380 9.13 -36.17 -3.98
C THR A 380 8.08 -37.17 -4.49
N PRO A 381 8.46 -38.40 -4.90
CA PRO A 381 7.51 -39.40 -5.36
C PRO A 381 6.38 -39.65 -4.35
N GLY A 382 5.13 -39.61 -4.83
CA GLY A 382 3.93 -39.81 -4.02
C GLY A 382 3.37 -38.53 -3.37
N VAL A 383 4.16 -37.47 -3.21
CA VAL A 383 3.68 -36.19 -2.63
C VAL A 383 2.68 -35.49 -3.56
N ASN A 384 2.85 -35.64 -4.87
CA ASN A 384 1.96 -35.09 -5.90
C ASN A 384 0.53 -35.66 -5.89
N GLN A 385 0.23 -36.67 -5.07
CA GLN A 385 -1.12 -37.24 -4.91
C GLN A 385 -1.77 -36.85 -3.58
N ILE A 386 -1.06 -36.13 -2.71
CA ILE A 386 -1.48 -35.79 -1.36
C ILE A 386 -2.23 -34.47 -1.38
N LEU A 387 -3.39 -34.42 -0.74
CA LEU A 387 -4.15 -33.19 -0.53
C LEU A 387 -3.95 -32.71 0.91
N PRO A 388 -3.03 -31.76 1.17
CA PRO A 388 -2.71 -31.35 2.52
C PRO A 388 -3.83 -30.50 3.13
N SER A 389 -4.19 -30.84 4.35
CA SER A 389 -5.15 -30.11 5.19
C SER A 389 -4.45 -29.30 6.29
N ALA A 390 -3.31 -29.80 6.76
CA ALA A 390 -2.39 -29.10 7.65
C ALA A 390 -0.96 -29.59 7.40
N ILE A 391 0.03 -28.73 7.63
CA ILE A 391 1.45 -29.06 7.58
C ILE A 391 2.07 -28.58 8.88
N LEU A 392 2.98 -29.37 9.44
CA LEU A 392 3.75 -29.03 10.64
C LEU A 392 5.19 -29.47 10.46
N TYR A 393 6.14 -28.64 10.88
CA TYR A 393 7.55 -29.05 10.97
C TYR A 393 7.88 -29.58 12.37
N GLU A 394 8.08 -30.89 12.46
CA GLU A 394 8.42 -31.54 13.72
C GLU A 394 9.93 -31.52 13.95
N LYS A 395 10.36 -30.56 14.76
CA LYS A 395 11.78 -30.25 15.00
C LYS A 395 12.57 -31.43 15.57
N SER A 396 12.00 -32.21 16.49
CA SER A 396 12.72 -33.29 17.18
C SER A 396 13.22 -34.41 16.25
N GLN A 397 12.49 -34.72 15.17
CA GLN A 397 12.96 -35.70 14.18
C GLN A 397 13.36 -35.06 12.84
N ASN A 398 13.36 -33.72 12.75
CA ASN A 398 13.68 -32.95 11.54
C ASN A 398 12.90 -33.47 10.32
N GLN A 399 11.58 -33.42 10.39
CA GLN A 399 10.69 -33.91 9.33
C GLN A 399 9.44 -33.05 9.22
N LEU A 400 8.84 -33.05 8.03
CA LEU A 400 7.53 -32.45 7.79
C LEU A 400 6.43 -33.48 8.03
N VAL A 401 5.43 -33.08 8.79
CA VAL A 401 4.19 -33.82 8.99
C VAL A 401 3.14 -33.20 8.09
N ILE A 402 2.60 -33.99 7.17
CA ILE A 402 1.58 -33.57 6.22
C ILE A 402 0.29 -34.30 6.56
N ALA A 403 -0.66 -33.58 7.13
CA ALA A 403 -1.96 -34.09 7.51
C ALA A 403 -2.93 -34.05 6.34
N THR A 404 -3.74 -35.10 6.20
CA THR A 404 -4.82 -35.20 5.21
C THR A 404 -6.10 -35.75 5.85
N ASN A 405 -7.17 -35.85 5.06
CA ASN A 405 -8.39 -36.52 5.48
C ASN A 405 -8.15 -38.00 5.85
N ASN A 406 -7.23 -38.67 5.17
CA ASN A 406 -7.06 -40.12 5.30
C ASN A 406 -5.84 -40.52 6.12
N PHE A 407 -4.72 -39.82 5.97
CA PHE A 407 -3.44 -40.23 6.54
C PHE A 407 -2.63 -39.04 7.08
N LEU A 408 -1.71 -39.33 7.99
CA LEU A 408 -0.61 -38.44 8.36
C LEU A 408 0.65 -38.93 7.66
N TYR A 409 1.13 -38.16 6.70
CA TYR A 409 2.37 -38.46 5.99
C TYR A 409 3.56 -37.78 6.69
N LEU A 410 4.70 -38.46 6.67
CA LEU A 410 5.96 -37.97 7.19
C LEU A 410 6.92 -37.85 6.03
N LEU A 411 7.42 -36.64 5.78
CA LEU A 411 8.40 -36.34 4.76
C LEU A 411 9.74 -36.02 5.41
N LYS A 412 10.74 -36.86 5.16
CA LYS A 412 12.11 -36.68 5.64
C LYS A 412 13.09 -37.12 4.57
N ASN A 413 14.12 -36.32 4.29
CA ASN A 413 15.16 -36.63 3.31
C ASN A 413 14.61 -37.08 1.94
N ASN A 414 13.59 -36.38 1.43
CA ASN A 414 12.92 -36.70 0.16
C ASN A 414 12.28 -38.12 0.11
N GLN A 415 11.96 -38.69 1.27
CA GLN A 415 11.23 -39.95 1.40
C GLN A 415 9.95 -39.71 2.20
N ILE A 416 8.90 -40.40 1.78
CA ILE A 416 7.59 -40.33 2.41
C ILE A 416 7.25 -41.63 3.14
N SER A 417 6.71 -41.51 4.34
CA SER A 417 6.15 -42.61 5.11
C SER A 417 4.82 -42.18 5.76
N VAL A 418 4.14 -43.10 6.43
CA VAL A 418 2.79 -42.86 6.98
C VAL A 418 2.75 -43.28 8.44
N VAL A 419 2.13 -42.45 9.29
CA VAL A 419 1.89 -42.80 10.70
C VAL A 419 0.87 -43.94 10.78
N LYS A 420 1.22 -44.99 11.52
CA LYS A 420 0.32 -46.13 11.76
C LYS A 420 -0.41 -45.95 13.09
N LYS A 421 -1.72 -46.20 13.10
CA LYS A 421 -2.47 -46.41 14.35
C LYS A 421 -2.12 -47.80 14.89
N SER A 422 -1.63 -47.89 16.12
CA SER A 422 -1.36 -49.18 16.79
C SER A 422 -2.69 -49.80 17.20
N MET A 423 -3.28 -50.62 16.33
CA MET A 423 -4.56 -51.30 16.55
C MET A 423 -4.40 -52.44 17.55
N ALA A 424 -4.62 -52.18 18.84
CA ALA A 424 -4.89 -53.25 19.81
C ALA A 424 -6.39 -53.34 20.18
N SER A 425 -7.22 -52.35 19.82
CA SER A 425 -8.62 -52.30 20.29
C SER A 425 -9.63 -51.53 19.40
N ALA A 426 -9.27 -51.12 18.17
CA ALA A 426 -10.21 -50.42 17.29
C ALA A 426 -11.00 -51.41 16.41
N PRO A 427 -12.33 -51.25 16.23
CA PRO A 427 -13.12 -52.08 15.32
C PRO A 427 -12.60 -52.01 13.88
N ALA A 428 -12.62 -53.15 13.17
CA ALA A 428 -12.06 -53.32 11.82
C ALA A 428 -12.62 -52.37 10.73
N HIS A 429 -13.70 -51.65 11.01
CA HIS A 429 -14.35 -50.70 10.10
C HIS A 429 -13.89 -49.24 10.29
N MET A 430 -13.11 -48.92 11.33
CA MET A 430 -12.39 -47.65 11.40
C MET A 430 -11.08 -47.78 10.62
N GLY A 431 -11.10 -47.41 9.34
CA GLY A 431 -9.88 -47.26 8.54
C GLY A 431 -8.90 -46.25 9.16
N ASN A 432 -7.72 -46.11 8.56
CA ASN A 432 -6.65 -45.20 9.02
C ASN A 432 -7.02 -43.70 9.00
N HIS A 433 -8.29 -43.32 8.80
CA HIS A 433 -8.76 -41.95 8.64
C HIS A 433 -8.51 -41.12 9.91
N PHE A 434 -7.67 -40.09 9.77
CA PHE A 434 -7.44 -39.08 10.80
C PHE A 434 -8.42 -37.90 10.68
N ASN A 435 -8.93 -37.63 9.47
CA ASN A 435 -9.72 -36.44 9.14
C ASN A 435 -9.09 -35.17 9.73
N ALA A 436 -7.76 -35.07 9.61
CA ALA A 436 -7.00 -34.05 10.29
C ALA A 436 -7.27 -32.68 9.66
N THR A 437 -7.31 -31.65 10.50
CA THR A 437 -7.59 -30.27 10.10
C THR A 437 -6.57 -29.30 10.65
N CYS A 438 -5.88 -29.67 11.72
CA CYS A 438 -4.88 -28.84 12.37
C CYS A 438 -3.85 -29.71 13.10
N LEU A 439 -2.65 -29.16 13.23
CA LEU A 439 -1.50 -29.79 13.86
C LEU A 439 -0.84 -28.77 14.79
N ILE A 440 -0.24 -29.24 15.89
CA ILE A 440 0.62 -28.41 16.73
C ILE A 440 1.71 -29.26 17.38
N SER A 441 2.93 -28.73 17.45
CA SER A 441 4.05 -29.41 18.10
C SER A 441 3.83 -29.55 19.61
N ASP A 442 4.29 -30.67 20.17
CA ASP A 442 4.43 -30.85 21.62
C ASP A 442 5.83 -30.34 22.06
N ASN A 443 5.88 -29.64 23.19
CA ASN A 443 7.11 -29.14 23.80
C ASN A 443 8.10 -30.27 24.17
N ASN A 444 7.61 -31.49 24.39
CA ASN A 444 8.43 -32.66 24.74
C ASN A 444 8.73 -33.57 23.53
N GLY A 445 8.47 -33.10 22.32
CA GLY A 445 8.62 -33.87 21.09
C GLY A 445 7.36 -34.66 20.72
N GLY A 446 7.15 -34.81 19.42
CA GLY A 446 5.86 -35.24 18.86
C GLY A 446 4.91 -34.06 18.60
N TYR A 447 3.64 -34.38 18.39
CA TYR A 447 2.64 -33.39 18.00
C TYR A 447 1.21 -33.86 18.28
N TRP A 448 0.33 -32.89 18.46
CA TRP A 448 -1.11 -33.09 18.56
C TRP A 448 -1.77 -32.88 17.19
N VAL A 449 -2.80 -33.67 16.93
CA VAL A 449 -3.57 -33.67 15.69
C VAL A 449 -5.03 -33.44 16.02
N GLY A 450 -5.61 -32.36 15.52
CA GLY A 450 -7.04 -32.10 15.61
C GLY A 450 -7.72 -32.50 14.32
N GLY A 451 -8.93 -33.05 14.39
CA GLY A 451 -9.64 -33.50 13.21
C GLY A 451 -11.15 -33.57 13.37
N GLY A 452 -11.80 -34.13 12.34
CA GLY A 452 -13.25 -34.23 12.22
C GLY A 452 -13.95 -35.02 13.33
N ILE A 453 -13.24 -35.93 14.01
CA ILE A 453 -13.80 -36.86 15.00
C ILE A 453 -13.11 -36.80 16.36
N GLY A 454 -12.33 -35.74 16.63
CA GLY A 454 -11.63 -35.59 17.90
C GLY A 454 -10.18 -35.15 17.70
N PHE A 455 -9.30 -35.59 18.62
CA PHE A 455 -7.88 -35.28 18.57
C PHE A 455 -7.01 -36.46 18.99
N PHE A 456 -5.78 -36.46 18.49
CA PHE A 456 -4.79 -37.52 18.67
C PHE A 456 -3.47 -36.95 19.15
N HIS A 457 -2.71 -37.72 19.92
CA HIS A 457 -1.32 -37.42 20.24
C HIS A 457 -0.42 -38.39 19.51
N VAL A 458 0.56 -37.88 18.76
CA VAL A 458 1.55 -38.68 18.06
C VAL A 458 2.93 -38.44 18.66
N ARG A 459 3.60 -39.53 19.08
CA ARG A 459 5.00 -39.53 19.50
C ARG A 459 5.75 -40.66 18.83
N TYR A 460 6.99 -40.40 18.43
CA TYR A 460 7.84 -41.37 17.72
C TYR A 460 7.12 -42.04 16.54
N ASN A 461 6.38 -41.24 15.76
CA ASN A 461 5.61 -41.66 14.58
C ASN A 461 4.52 -42.71 14.85
N LYS A 462 4.01 -42.76 16.09
CA LYS A 462 2.89 -43.62 16.51
C LYS A 462 1.85 -42.82 17.28
N VAL A 463 0.59 -43.17 17.11
CA VAL A 463 -0.50 -42.62 17.91
C VAL A 463 -0.40 -43.20 19.33
N VAL A 464 -0.21 -42.34 20.33
CA VAL A 464 -0.11 -42.70 21.75
C VAL A 464 -1.36 -42.33 22.55
N PHE A 465 -2.24 -41.49 21.98
CA PHE A 465 -3.52 -41.12 22.56
C PHE A 465 -4.55 -40.89 21.44
N ASP A 466 -5.77 -41.34 21.66
CA ASP A 466 -6.93 -41.17 20.78
C ASP A 466 -8.13 -40.74 21.64
N SER A 467 -8.66 -39.54 21.40
CA SER A 467 -9.73 -38.98 22.24
C SER A 467 -11.02 -39.79 22.21
N ASP A 468 -11.32 -40.49 21.12
CA ASP A 468 -12.48 -41.37 21.06
C ASP A 468 -12.29 -42.59 21.97
N VAL A 469 -11.15 -43.27 21.83
CA VAL A 469 -10.82 -44.46 22.63
C VAL A 469 -10.62 -44.13 24.11
N ASN A 470 -9.93 -43.04 24.41
CA ASN A 470 -9.50 -42.72 25.77
C ASN A 470 -10.52 -41.87 26.55
N LYS A 471 -11.38 -41.11 25.85
CA LYS A 471 -12.30 -40.14 26.47
C LYS A 471 -13.71 -40.18 25.93
N ASN A 472 -14.03 -41.06 24.97
CA ASN A 472 -15.31 -41.08 24.24
C ASN A 472 -15.66 -39.69 23.66
N PHE A 473 -14.63 -38.95 23.22
CA PHE A 473 -14.77 -37.60 22.70
C PHE A 473 -14.79 -37.63 21.17
N LYS A 474 -15.94 -37.26 20.60
CA LYS A 474 -16.23 -37.31 19.15
C LYS A 474 -16.69 -35.95 18.60
N VAL A 475 -16.00 -34.88 18.94
CA VAL A 475 -16.32 -33.55 18.42
C VAL A 475 -15.22 -33.07 17.47
N ARG A 476 -15.64 -32.44 16.37
CA ARG A 476 -14.71 -31.81 15.42
C ARG A 476 -13.89 -30.73 16.10
N VAL A 477 -12.58 -30.87 16.02
CA VAL A 477 -11.59 -29.90 16.48
C VAL A 477 -11.12 -29.09 15.27
N ASN A 478 -11.39 -27.79 15.23
CA ASN A 478 -10.95 -26.90 14.16
C ASN A 478 -9.58 -26.28 14.45
N ALA A 479 -9.25 -26.04 15.72
CA ALA A 479 -8.01 -25.38 16.15
C ALA A 479 -7.39 -26.07 17.35
N LEU A 480 -6.05 -26.06 17.39
CA LEU A 480 -5.26 -26.50 18.52
C LEU A 480 -4.33 -25.37 18.94
N PHE A 481 -4.20 -25.16 20.24
CA PHE A 481 -3.19 -24.28 20.82
C PHE A 481 -2.59 -24.94 22.05
N LEU A 482 -1.26 -25.02 22.12
CA LEU A 482 -0.53 -25.57 23.25
C LEU A 482 0.14 -24.40 23.96
N ASP A 483 -0.24 -24.15 25.21
CA ASP A 483 0.36 -23.08 25.99
C ASP A 483 1.71 -23.49 26.60
N ASN A 484 2.41 -22.50 27.16
CA ASN A 484 3.72 -22.71 27.79
C ASN A 484 3.69 -23.63 29.02
N HIS A 485 2.50 -23.97 29.52
CA HIS A 485 2.29 -24.87 30.66
C HIS A 485 1.87 -26.28 30.22
N ASN A 486 2.06 -26.63 28.93
CA ASN A 486 1.64 -27.90 28.31
C ASN A 486 0.13 -28.16 28.42
N THR A 487 -0.68 -27.11 28.52
CA THR A 487 -2.13 -27.21 28.45
C THR A 487 -2.56 -27.16 26.98
N LEU A 488 -3.30 -28.17 26.54
CA LEU A 488 -3.83 -28.21 25.19
C LEU A 488 -5.22 -27.56 25.16
N TRP A 489 -5.34 -26.46 24.43
CA TRP A 489 -6.60 -25.78 24.16
C TRP A 489 -7.15 -26.23 22.81
N LEU A 490 -8.43 -26.56 22.80
CA LEU A 490 -9.15 -27.13 21.67
C LEU A 490 -10.25 -26.18 21.24
N GLY A 491 -10.18 -25.71 20.01
CA GLY A 491 -11.27 -24.96 19.38
C GLY A 491 -12.17 -25.91 18.64
N CYS A 492 -13.38 -26.16 19.15
CA CYS A 492 -14.30 -27.16 18.63
C CYS A 492 -15.50 -26.51 17.92
N ASN A 493 -16.29 -27.34 17.23
CA ASN A 493 -17.58 -26.92 16.68
C ASN A 493 -18.58 -26.49 17.77
N ASP A 494 -18.45 -27.03 18.97
CA ASP A 494 -19.33 -26.80 20.11
C ASP A 494 -18.71 -25.93 21.20
N GLY A 495 -17.60 -25.25 20.90
CA GLY A 495 -16.98 -24.31 21.83
C GLY A 495 -15.51 -24.52 22.14
N LEU A 496 -15.07 -23.84 23.20
CA LEU A 496 -13.71 -23.94 23.74
C LEU A 496 -13.59 -25.06 24.76
N ARG A 497 -12.55 -25.89 24.63
CA ARG A 497 -12.19 -26.93 25.61
C ARG A 497 -10.72 -26.83 26.00
N LYS A 498 -10.41 -27.34 27.19
CA LYS A 498 -9.05 -27.47 27.73
C LYS A 498 -8.79 -28.93 28.05
N PHE A 499 -7.66 -29.44 27.60
CA PHE A 499 -7.16 -30.76 27.91
C PHE A 499 -5.81 -30.65 28.65
N LYS A 500 -5.75 -31.19 29.87
CA LYS A 500 -4.54 -31.17 30.71
C LYS A 500 -4.57 -32.35 31.66
N ASP A 501 -3.43 -33.04 31.80
CA ASP A 501 -3.25 -34.16 32.73
C ASP A 501 -4.35 -35.25 32.62
N GLY A 502 -4.88 -35.44 31.40
CA GLY A 502 -5.95 -36.40 31.11
C GLY A 502 -7.36 -35.86 31.36
N GLU A 503 -7.54 -34.68 31.95
CA GLU A 503 -8.85 -34.07 32.14
C GLU A 503 -9.24 -33.21 30.93
N LEU A 504 -10.52 -33.28 30.54
CA LEU A 504 -11.09 -32.51 29.43
C LEU A 504 -12.24 -31.63 29.97
N THR A 505 -12.02 -30.31 30.00
CA THR A 505 -12.98 -29.32 30.49
C THR A 505 -13.60 -28.53 29.33
N HIS A 506 -14.90 -28.25 29.39
CA HIS A 506 -15.62 -27.40 28.41
C HIS A 506 -16.10 -26.13 29.09
N PHE A 507 -15.83 -24.98 28.48
CA PHE A 507 -16.09 -23.67 29.08
C PHE A 507 -17.44 -23.06 28.72
N GLY A 508 -18.17 -23.68 27.80
CA GLY A 508 -19.47 -23.18 27.35
C GLY A 508 -20.58 -23.25 28.42
N LYS A 509 -20.34 -23.97 29.52
CA LYS A 509 -21.23 -23.98 30.70
C LYS A 509 -21.11 -22.70 31.53
N ASP A 510 -19.90 -22.17 31.62
CA ASP A 510 -19.59 -21.00 32.45
C ASP A 510 -19.74 -19.70 31.64
N PHE A 511 -19.54 -19.79 30.32
CA PHE A 511 -19.62 -18.65 29.40
C PHE A 511 -20.31 -19.05 28.08
N ASP A 512 -21.50 -18.53 27.82
CA ASP A 512 -22.28 -18.88 26.62
C ASP A 512 -21.55 -18.51 25.32
N GLU A 513 -20.77 -17.44 25.30
CA GLU A 513 -19.97 -17.03 24.15
C GLU A 513 -18.96 -18.11 23.73
N LEU A 514 -18.51 -18.95 24.67
CA LEU A 514 -17.59 -20.05 24.43
C LEU A 514 -18.28 -21.33 23.96
N ASN A 515 -19.60 -21.32 23.70
CA ASN A 515 -20.29 -22.33 22.90
C ASN A 515 -20.17 -22.08 21.39
N ALA A 516 -19.69 -20.90 20.99
CA ALA A 516 -19.50 -20.58 19.57
C ALA A 516 -18.46 -21.50 18.93
N ARG A 517 -18.65 -21.82 17.64
CA ARG A 517 -17.64 -22.57 16.88
C ARG A 517 -16.33 -21.76 16.84
N ILE A 518 -15.30 -22.31 17.47
CA ILE A 518 -13.96 -21.72 17.50
C ILE A 518 -13.18 -22.20 16.27
N LEU A 519 -12.57 -21.26 15.54
CA LEU A 519 -11.88 -21.49 14.27
C LEU A 519 -10.36 -21.41 14.39
N ASP A 520 -9.85 -20.55 15.27
CA ASP A 520 -8.43 -20.45 15.59
C ASP A 520 -8.25 -19.98 17.04
N ILE A 521 -7.11 -20.33 17.64
CA ILE A 521 -6.73 -19.97 19.00
C ILE A 521 -5.29 -19.48 18.98
N LYS A 522 -5.07 -18.29 19.55
CA LYS A 522 -3.74 -17.74 19.85
C LYS A 522 -3.71 -17.25 21.28
N GLN A 523 -2.51 -16.94 21.77
CA GLN A 523 -2.31 -16.33 23.07
C GLN A 523 -1.71 -14.93 22.90
N TYR A 524 -2.22 -13.99 23.68
CA TYR A 524 -1.64 -12.67 23.86
C TYR A 524 -1.59 -12.35 25.35
N ASN A 525 -0.39 -12.18 25.88
CA ASN A 525 -0.13 -12.11 27.33
C ASN A 525 -0.72 -13.33 28.05
N GLN A 526 -1.66 -13.12 28.97
CA GLN A 526 -2.32 -14.18 29.75
C GLN A 526 -3.68 -14.60 29.16
N ALA A 527 -4.15 -13.95 28.09
CA ALA A 527 -5.45 -14.22 27.50
C ALA A 527 -5.33 -15.04 26.20
N LEU A 528 -6.34 -15.86 25.95
CA LEU A 528 -6.56 -16.52 24.67
C LEU A 528 -7.33 -15.57 23.74
N ILE A 529 -6.83 -15.43 22.52
CA ILE A 529 -7.53 -14.81 21.41
C ILE A 529 -8.21 -15.93 20.63
N LEU A 530 -9.54 -15.85 20.53
CA LEU A 530 -10.38 -16.85 19.89
C LEU A 530 -11.04 -16.24 18.66
N ALA A 531 -10.71 -16.77 17.48
CA ALA A 531 -11.45 -16.47 16.27
C ALA A 531 -12.71 -17.36 16.24
N THR A 532 -13.90 -16.76 16.13
CA THR A 532 -15.16 -17.50 16.21
C THR A 532 -15.98 -17.37 14.92
N LYS A 533 -16.77 -18.39 14.61
CA LYS A 533 -17.83 -18.28 13.60
C LYS A 533 -19.05 -17.59 14.21
N GLY A 534 -19.25 -16.32 13.88
CA GLY A 534 -20.48 -15.56 14.19
C GLY A 534 -20.47 -14.73 15.47
N LYS A 535 -19.44 -14.83 16.34
CA LYS A 535 -19.32 -13.99 17.55
C LYS A 535 -18.13 -13.01 17.49
N GLY A 536 -17.41 -12.93 16.37
CA GLY A 536 -16.26 -12.04 16.20
C GLY A 536 -14.99 -12.61 16.84
N ILE A 537 -14.14 -11.74 17.36
CA ILE A 537 -12.93 -12.13 18.11
C ILE A 537 -13.24 -12.04 19.60
N LEU A 538 -12.95 -13.11 20.35
CA LEU A 538 -13.10 -13.13 21.81
C LEU A 538 -11.71 -13.17 22.47
N LEU A 539 -11.54 -12.42 23.54
CA LEU A 539 -10.39 -12.47 24.44
C LEU A 539 -10.86 -13.13 25.74
N PHE A 540 -10.26 -14.26 26.09
CA PHE A 540 -10.62 -15.04 27.27
C PHE A 540 -9.41 -15.20 28.19
N ASP A 541 -9.48 -14.68 29.42
CA ASP A 541 -8.39 -14.74 30.42
C ASP A 541 -8.54 -15.89 31.43
N GLY A 542 -9.55 -16.76 31.24
CA GLY A 542 -9.92 -17.82 32.18
C GLY A 542 -11.06 -17.46 33.14
N LYS A 543 -11.39 -16.17 33.28
CA LYS A 543 -12.41 -15.65 34.22
C LYS A 543 -13.42 -14.71 33.57
N SER A 544 -13.04 -14.05 32.48
CA SER A 544 -13.84 -13.05 31.80
C SER A 544 -13.64 -13.11 30.29
N ILE A 545 -14.59 -12.52 29.55
CA ILE A 545 -14.56 -12.44 28.09
C ILE A 545 -14.69 -10.99 27.66
N VAL A 546 -13.77 -10.54 26.81
CA VAL A 546 -13.89 -9.28 26.06
C VAL A 546 -14.14 -9.60 24.59
N LYS A 547 -15.14 -8.94 24.02
CA LYS A 547 -15.61 -9.21 22.66
C LYS A 547 -15.25 -8.05 21.73
N TYR A 548 -14.48 -8.36 20.70
CA TYR A 548 -14.20 -7.44 19.59
C TYR A 548 -15.06 -7.80 18.39
N GLN A 549 -15.99 -6.89 18.06
CA GLN A 549 -16.77 -6.93 16.84
C GLN A 549 -16.65 -5.59 16.13
N LYS A 550 -16.60 -5.62 14.80
CA LYS A 550 -16.83 -4.43 13.99
C LYS A 550 -18.24 -3.94 14.33
N LYS A 551 -18.39 -2.71 14.84
CA LYS A 551 -19.70 -2.06 14.89
C LYS A 551 -20.14 -1.89 13.44
N THR A 552 -21.08 -2.70 12.98
CA THR A 552 -21.96 -2.30 11.88
C THR A 552 -22.85 -1.22 12.46
N VAL A 553 -22.55 0.02 12.12
CA VAL A 553 -23.49 1.15 12.24
C VAL A 553 -24.45 1.07 11.07
#